data_AF-A0A943UR48-F1
#
_entry.id   AF-A0A943UR48-F1
#
_cell.length_a   1.000
_cell.length_b   1.000
_cell.length_c   1.000
_cell.angle_alpha   90.00
_cell.angle_beta   90.00
_cell.angle_gamma   90.00
#
_symmetry.space_group_name_H-M   'P 1'
#
loop_
_entity.id
_entity.type
_entity.pdbx_description
1 polymer ?
#
loop_
_entity_poly.entity_id
_entity_poly.type
_entity_poly.pdbx_seq_one_letter_code
_entity_poly.pdbx_strand_id
1 'polypeptide(L)'
;MARLNGILTKLQGSVGSFTFKQNGGQTVVSEKITQTTNAKTNGQQKQRMKWTNVIRLYQVLTPYLKLAFGGARNGRSDYNKFVSVNLGKAPVYLTKQEAQAGACLVAPYEVSHGLIKSISVSGKGNQAVTDISLGDLAITDETMVKEFSNAVVQNNSLYEYGDQITFFLVRQEVNDVTMLPMAVVEACCVVLDKASESKLLTVVDARGFSVQEGHLAAQAAHDFGDHGLVWIHSRKQAAKTLVSTQHLICENNLMKEYQGQAAYQRATDSYGGVSDVYLRPNGVLNPVENSVPVAPSVEGKKTLRLSASPANSGTVSGGGSFDKGSRVSIHAVASGDYTFSRWSDGDTSASRTVTVNGDMSLTAYFTKTTSGGESSETNPDGGDGNLGD
;
A
#
# COMPACT_ATOMS: atom_id res chain seq x y z
N MET A 1 -14.39 6.10 47.31
CA MET A 1 -13.20 6.99 47.25
C MET A 1 -12.99 7.55 48.63
N ALA A 2 -11.89 7.19 49.29
CA ALA A 2 -11.51 7.77 50.57
C ALA A 2 -10.50 8.90 50.33
N ARG A 3 -10.63 10.02 51.03
CA ARG A 3 -9.70 11.16 50.98
C ARG A 3 -8.90 11.15 52.28
N LEU A 4 -7.57 11.11 52.18
CA LEU A 4 -6.65 11.06 53.32
C LEU A 4 -5.91 12.39 53.43
N ASN A 5 -6.02 13.05 54.59
CA ASN A 5 -5.31 14.29 54.91
C ASN A 5 -4.33 14.03 56.07
N GLY A 6 -3.03 14.11 55.79
CA GLY A 6 -1.94 13.86 56.73
C GLY A 6 -0.65 13.41 56.03
N ILE A 7 0.46 13.35 56.78
CA ILE A 7 1.91 13.27 56.42
C ILE A 7 2.35 12.34 55.25
N LEU A 8 1.45 11.56 54.65
CA LEU A 8 1.67 10.74 53.45
C LEU A 8 1.41 11.50 52.13
N THR A 9 1.76 12.79 52.08
CA THR A 9 1.42 13.74 51.00
C THR A 9 2.18 13.55 49.68
N LYS A 10 2.85 12.41 49.44
CA LYS A 10 3.61 12.15 48.20
C LYS A 10 3.62 10.69 47.71
N LEU A 11 2.57 9.92 47.99
CA LEU A 11 2.49 8.55 47.48
C LEU A 11 1.95 8.53 46.04
N GLN A 12 2.79 8.05 45.11
CA GLN A 12 2.45 7.83 43.71
C GLN A 12 2.86 6.41 43.34
N GLY A 13 1.93 5.60 42.85
CA GLY A 13 2.20 4.20 42.51
C GLY A 13 1.05 3.27 42.86
N SER A 14 1.30 1.96 42.77
CA SER A 14 0.32 0.92 43.11
C SER A 14 0.92 -0.02 44.16
N VAL A 15 0.15 -0.32 45.20
CA VAL A 15 0.51 -1.31 46.23
C VAL A 15 -0.67 -2.26 46.37
N GLY A 16 -0.42 -3.54 46.05
CA GLY A 16 -1.47 -4.56 46.01
C GLY A 16 -2.63 -4.19 45.08
N SER A 17 -3.85 -4.24 45.61
CA SER A 17 -5.09 -3.90 44.92
C SER A 17 -5.41 -2.40 44.95
N PHE A 18 -4.50 -1.51 45.36
CA PHE A 18 -4.75 -0.07 45.41
C PHE A 18 -3.78 0.72 44.53
N THR A 19 -4.29 1.80 43.95
CA THR A 19 -3.54 2.79 43.15
C THR A 19 -3.68 4.16 43.80
N PHE A 20 -2.56 4.83 43.96
CA PHE A 20 -2.42 6.14 44.60
C PHE A 20 -2.07 7.18 43.53
N LYS A 21 -2.90 8.20 43.36
CA LYS A 21 -2.69 9.30 42.41
C LYS A 21 -2.85 10.65 43.11
N GLN A 22 -2.04 11.64 42.72
CA GLN A 22 -2.22 13.01 43.20
C GLN A 22 -3.17 13.78 42.28
N ASN A 23 -4.17 14.44 42.88
CA ASN A 23 -5.02 15.39 42.18
C ASN A 23 -5.18 16.64 43.06
N GLY A 24 -4.74 17.81 42.55
CA GLY A 24 -4.84 19.08 43.28
C GLY A 24 -4.15 19.09 44.66
N GLY A 25 -3.00 18.42 44.81
CA GLY A 25 -2.25 18.36 46.08
C GLY A 25 -2.78 17.36 47.12
N GLN A 26 -3.84 16.61 46.78
CA GLN A 26 -4.39 15.55 47.64
C GLN A 26 -4.12 14.17 47.03
N THR A 27 -3.81 13.18 47.87
CA THR A 27 -3.64 11.79 47.44
C THR A 27 -5.02 11.13 47.34
N VAL A 28 -5.41 10.76 46.13
CA VAL A 28 -6.60 10.00 45.80
C VAL A 28 -6.22 8.52 45.73
N VAL A 29 -6.90 7.69 46.52
CA VAL A 29 -6.74 6.25 46.50
C VAL A 29 -7.91 5.61 45.77
N SER A 30 -7.62 4.82 44.74
CA SER A 30 -8.60 4.01 44.04
C SER A 30 -8.19 2.54 44.09
N GLU A 31 -9.16 1.64 44.14
CA GLU A 31 -8.89 0.23 43.91
C GLU A 31 -8.32 0.05 42.48
N LYS A 32 -7.34 -0.83 42.32
CA LYS A 32 -6.71 -1.18 41.07
C LYS A 32 -7.77 -1.88 40.24
N ILE A 33 -8.28 -1.19 39.23
CA ILE A 33 -9.30 -1.71 38.33
C ILE A 33 -8.71 -2.96 37.66
N THR A 34 -9.13 -4.13 38.14
CA THR A 34 -8.73 -5.46 37.62
C THR A 34 -9.80 -5.97 36.65
N GLN A 35 -10.77 -5.14 36.28
CA GLN A 35 -11.67 -5.43 35.17
C GLN A 35 -11.02 -4.90 33.89
N THR A 36 -10.35 -5.79 33.15
CA THR A 36 -10.06 -5.54 31.74
C THR A 36 -11.39 -5.59 31.00
N THR A 37 -11.93 -4.44 30.61
CA THR A 37 -13.07 -4.41 29.69
C THR A 37 -12.66 -5.19 28.44
N ASN A 38 -13.41 -6.23 28.08
CA ASN A 38 -13.14 -7.04 26.91
C ASN A 38 -13.02 -6.11 25.68
N ALA A 39 -11.85 -6.09 25.03
CA ALA A 39 -11.47 -5.11 24.01
C ALA A 39 -12.22 -5.26 22.66
N LYS A 40 -13.41 -5.86 22.72
CA LYS A 40 -14.24 -6.34 21.60
C LYS A 40 -15.57 -5.59 21.52
N THR A 41 -15.65 -4.35 22.00
CA THR A 41 -16.85 -3.55 21.70
C THR A 41 -16.81 -3.21 20.21
N ASN A 42 -17.98 -3.21 19.55
CA ASN A 42 -18.08 -2.86 18.13
C ASN A 42 -17.42 -1.50 17.82
N GLY A 43 -17.51 -0.53 18.73
CA GLY A 43 -16.84 0.78 18.59
C GLY A 43 -15.30 0.70 18.60
N GLN A 44 -14.72 -0.16 19.46
CA GLN A 44 -13.27 -0.37 19.51
C GLN A 44 -12.77 -1.14 18.27
N GLN A 45 -13.51 -2.14 17.79
CA GLN A 45 -13.20 -2.84 16.55
C GLN A 45 -13.29 -1.90 15.34
N LYS A 46 -14.34 -1.07 15.26
CA LYS A 46 -14.50 -0.05 14.22
C LYS A 46 -13.31 0.90 14.16
N GLN A 47 -12.77 1.32 15.30
CA GLN A 47 -11.56 2.13 15.30
C GLN A 47 -10.35 1.32 14.82
N ARG A 48 -10.11 0.11 15.32
CA ARG A 48 -8.97 -0.72 14.90
C ARG A 48 -8.91 -0.96 13.38
N MET A 49 -10.06 -1.12 12.71
CA MET A 49 -10.11 -1.26 11.25
C MET A 49 -9.55 -0.04 10.52
N LYS A 50 -9.93 1.18 10.96
CA LYS A 50 -9.45 2.44 10.37
C LYS A 50 -7.95 2.66 10.57
N TRP A 51 -7.39 2.13 11.66
CA TRP A 51 -5.98 2.29 12.00
C TRP A 51 -5.08 1.40 11.13
N THR A 52 -5.60 0.27 10.64
CA THR A 52 -4.76 -0.76 10.05
C THR A 52 -4.00 -0.24 8.84
N ASN A 53 -4.69 0.36 7.86
CA ASN A 53 -4.01 0.86 6.66
C ASN A 53 -3.04 2.02 6.97
N VAL A 54 -3.40 2.90 7.91
CA VAL A 54 -2.53 3.99 8.37
C VAL A 54 -1.22 3.43 8.94
N ILE A 55 -1.31 2.42 9.80
CA ILE A 55 -0.12 1.77 10.38
C ILE A 55 0.71 1.08 9.29
N ARG A 56 0.06 0.38 8.35
CA ARG A 56 0.73 -0.33 7.26
C ARG A 56 1.50 0.64 6.35
N LEU A 57 0.89 1.75 5.95
CA LEU A 57 1.58 2.74 5.13
C LEU A 57 2.76 3.38 5.87
N TYR A 58 2.63 3.65 7.18
CA TYR A 58 3.76 4.11 7.97
C TYR A 58 4.91 3.10 7.99
N GLN A 59 4.61 1.81 8.17
CA GLN A 59 5.63 0.75 8.17
C GLN A 59 6.42 0.71 6.87
N VAL A 60 5.73 0.85 5.73
CA VAL A 60 6.35 0.93 4.39
C VAL A 60 7.23 2.17 4.25
N LEU A 61 6.77 3.32 4.75
CA LEU A 61 7.50 4.60 4.65
C LEU A 61 8.57 4.80 5.74
N THR A 62 8.60 3.96 6.77
CA THR A 62 9.46 4.13 7.96
C THR A 62 10.94 4.39 7.64
N PRO A 63 11.57 3.73 6.64
CA PRO A 63 12.97 4.01 6.30
C PRO A 63 13.22 5.47 5.91
N TYR A 64 12.20 6.18 5.44
CA TYR A 64 12.30 7.52 4.87
C TYR A 64 11.72 8.61 5.76
N LEU A 65 10.83 8.28 6.71
CA LEU A 65 10.11 9.27 7.53
C LEU A 65 10.85 9.72 8.79
N LYS A 66 12.12 9.35 8.96
CA LYS A 66 12.91 9.82 10.10
C LYS A 66 13.01 11.35 10.06
N LEU A 67 12.56 12.03 11.11
CA LEU A 67 12.48 13.50 11.21
C LEU A 67 11.37 14.16 10.38
N ALA A 68 10.58 13.41 9.62
CA ALA A 68 9.48 13.95 8.80
C ALA A 68 8.36 14.59 9.64
N PHE A 69 8.31 14.32 10.95
CA PHE A 69 7.36 14.94 11.88
C PHE A 69 8.05 15.77 12.96
N GLY A 70 9.22 16.35 12.67
CA GLY A 70 9.93 17.27 13.55
C GLY A 70 10.61 16.62 14.78
N GLY A 71 10.79 15.30 14.74
CA GLY A 71 11.48 14.53 15.78
C GLY A 71 10.68 14.37 17.08
N ALA A 72 11.14 13.44 17.91
CA ALA A 72 10.48 13.10 19.17
C ALA A 72 10.70 14.19 20.23
N ARG A 73 9.79 15.16 20.31
CA ARG A 73 9.70 16.07 21.46
C ARG A 73 8.72 15.47 22.47
N ASN A 74 9.14 15.37 23.74
CA ASN A 74 8.32 14.89 24.86
C ASN A 74 7.83 13.42 24.72
N GLY A 75 8.65 12.53 24.15
CA GLY A 75 8.35 11.09 24.08
C GLY A 75 7.33 10.66 23.04
N ARG A 76 6.83 11.55 22.17
CA ARG A 76 6.00 11.16 21.01
C ARG A 76 6.89 10.91 19.80
N SER A 77 6.92 9.66 19.31
CA SER A 77 7.63 9.27 18.10
C SER A 77 6.96 9.83 16.84
N ASP A 78 7.72 9.87 15.73
CA ASP A 78 7.18 10.22 14.40
C ASP A 78 5.99 9.32 14.03
N TYR A 79 6.02 8.04 14.44
CA TYR A 79 4.89 7.11 14.36
C TYR A 79 3.62 7.66 15.03
N ASN A 80 3.72 8.10 16.29
CA ASN A 80 2.55 8.60 17.03
C ASN A 80 1.95 9.83 16.35
N LYS A 81 2.80 10.72 15.80
CA LYS A 81 2.35 11.89 15.06
C LYS A 81 1.68 11.49 13.75
N PHE A 82 2.33 10.67 12.92
CA PHE A 82 1.78 10.17 11.66
C PHE A 82 0.41 9.52 11.86
N VAL A 83 0.28 8.62 12.83
CA VAL A 83 -1.00 7.96 13.12
C VAL A 83 -2.05 8.99 13.56
N SER A 84 -1.68 9.93 14.44
CA SER A 84 -2.63 10.93 14.95
C SER A 84 -3.20 11.86 13.88
N VAL A 85 -2.38 12.32 12.93
CA VAL A 85 -2.81 13.24 11.87
C VAL A 85 -3.62 12.53 10.78
N ASN A 86 -3.36 11.24 10.57
CA ASN A 86 -4.00 10.47 9.51
C ASN A 86 -5.26 9.70 9.95
N LEU A 87 -5.46 9.50 11.25
CA LEU A 87 -6.59 8.73 11.75
C LEU A 87 -7.96 9.37 11.43
N GLY A 88 -8.00 10.69 11.32
CA GLY A 88 -9.22 11.44 10.98
C GLY A 88 -9.55 11.47 9.48
N LYS A 89 -8.65 10.99 8.61
CA LYS A 89 -8.83 11.02 7.15
C LYS A 89 -9.82 9.94 6.70
N ALA A 90 -10.21 10.01 5.42
CA ALA A 90 -11.11 9.04 4.80
C ALA A 90 -10.59 7.61 5.05
N PRO A 91 -11.38 6.76 5.73
CA PRO A 91 -10.90 5.46 6.18
C PRO A 91 -10.74 4.52 4.99
N VAL A 92 -9.71 3.68 5.07
CA VAL A 92 -9.51 2.52 4.20
C VAL A 92 -9.81 1.27 5.02
N TYR A 93 -10.76 0.47 4.57
CA TYR A 93 -11.24 -0.70 5.29
C TYR A 93 -10.61 -1.97 4.75
N LEU A 94 -9.65 -2.51 5.49
CA LEU A 94 -9.10 -3.84 5.27
C LEU A 94 -9.89 -4.87 6.06
N THR A 95 -10.13 -6.03 5.47
CA THR A 95 -10.60 -7.21 6.22
C THR A 95 -9.53 -7.70 7.19
N LYS A 96 -9.93 -8.54 8.15
CA LYS A 96 -9.00 -9.11 9.12
C LYS A 96 -7.90 -9.95 8.46
N GLN A 97 -8.23 -10.71 7.42
CA GLN A 97 -7.27 -11.53 6.69
C GLN A 97 -6.26 -10.67 5.94
N GLU A 98 -6.73 -9.68 5.16
CA GLU A 98 -5.86 -8.74 4.44
C GLU A 98 -4.94 -7.98 5.41
N ALA A 99 -5.49 -7.51 6.53
CA ALA A 99 -4.74 -6.83 7.56
C ALA A 99 -3.63 -7.71 8.17
N GLN A 100 -3.94 -8.98 8.46
CA GLN A 100 -2.97 -9.95 9.00
C GLN A 100 -1.90 -10.30 7.97
N ALA A 101 -2.27 -10.38 6.70
CA ALA A 101 -1.36 -10.70 5.60
C ALA A 101 -0.52 -9.50 5.11
N GLY A 102 -0.74 -8.30 5.68
CA GLY A 102 0.11 -7.14 5.42
C GLY A 102 -0.33 -6.27 4.24
N ALA A 103 -1.59 -6.38 3.82
CA ALA A 103 -2.17 -5.52 2.78
C ALA A 103 -1.97 -4.02 3.11
N CYS A 104 -1.64 -3.25 2.09
CA CYS A 104 -1.38 -1.82 2.19
C CYS A 104 -1.91 -1.08 0.97
N LEU A 105 -2.86 -0.16 1.19
CA LEU A 105 -3.34 0.75 0.17
C LEU A 105 -2.66 2.11 0.31
N VAL A 106 -2.21 2.64 -0.82
CA VAL A 106 -1.71 4.00 -0.95
C VAL A 106 -2.91 4.96 -0.89
N ALA A 107 -2.92 5.82 0.13
CA ALA A 107 -4.00 6.75 0.43
C ALA A 107 -3.44 8.14 0.67
N PRO A 108 -4.25 9.22 0.55
CA PRO A 108 -3.79 10.62 0.63
C PRO A 108 -3.49 11.04 2.08
N TYR A 109 -2.54 10.36 2.70
CA TYR A 109 -2.06 10.58 4.05
C TYR A 109 -1.02 11.69 4.08
N GLU A 110 -0.98 12.38 5.22
CA GLU A 110 0.07 13.32 5.56
C GLU A 110 1.33 12.52 5.90
N VAL A 111 2.41 12.76 5.16
CA VAL A 111 3.68 12.03 5.28
C VAL A 111 4.78 12.87 5.91
N SER A 112 4.60 14.18 5.98
CA SER A 112 5.46 15.07 6.75
C SER A 112 4.65 16.18 7.40
N HIS A 113 5.13 16.66 8.56
CA HIS A 113 4.51 17.73 9.32
C HIS A 113 5.58 18.65 9.88
N GLY A 114 5.52 19.93 9.52
CA GLY A 114 6.47 20.91 10.01
C GLY A 114 6.08 22.35 9.75
N LEU A 115 7.06 23.23 9.97
CA LEU A 115 6.86 24.68 10.08
C LEU A 115 7.25 25.43 8.80
N ILE A 116 7.93 24.78 7.85
CA ILE A 116 8.25 25.41 6.58
C ILE A 116 7.02 25.37 5.68
N LYS A 117 6.86 26.38 4.83
CA LYS A 117 5.77 26.46 3.86
C LYS A 117 5.71 25.17 3.02
N SER A 118 4.50 24.62 2.91
CA SER A 118 4.19 23.49 2.04
C SER A 118 4.42 23.84 0.58
N ILE A 119 4.93 22.86 -0.18
CA ILE A 119 4.95 22.93 -1.64
C ILE A 119 3.52 22.67 -2.11
N SER A 120 2.96 23.64 -2.81
CA SER A 120 1.61 23.53 -3.37
C SER A 120 1.70 22.78 -4.68
N VAL A 121 0.73 21.90 -4.97
CA VAL A 121 0.72 21.12 -6.20
C VAL A 121 -0.66 21.20 -6.84
N SER A 122 -0.73 21.57 -8.11
CA SER A 122 -1.91 21.48 -8.95
C SER A 122 -1.88 20.16 -9.74
N GLY A 123 -3.06 19.64 -10.10
CA GLY A 123 -3.17 18.38 -10.83
C GLY A 123 -2.80 17.15 -10.01
N LYS A 124 -2.69 16.01 -10.70
CA LYS A 124 -2.34 14.69 -10.16
C LYS A 124 -1.61 13.86 -11.21
N GLY A 125 -0.94 12.79 -10.79
CA GLY A 125 -0.22 11.89 -11.72
C GLY A 125 0.74 12.65 -12.62
N ASN A 126 0.65 12.41 -13.91
CA ASN A 126 1.50 13.06 -14.91
C ASN A 126 1.16 14.55 -15.13
N GLN A 127 0.06 15.05 -14.57
CA GLN A 127 -0.32 16.47 -14.59
C GLN A 127 0.02 17.17 -13.26
N ALA A 128 0.74 16.52 -12.35
CA ALA A 128 1.12 17.13 -11.08
C ALA A 128 2.22 18.18 -11.28
N VAL A 129 1.90 19.45 -11.02
CA VAL A 129 2.82 20.60 -11.17
C VAL A 129 2.93 21.34 -9.84
N THR A 130 4.16 21.59 -9.39
CA THR A 130 4.42 22.28 -8.11
C THR A 130 4.40 23.80 -8.26
N ASP A 131 4.34 24.53 -7.14
CA ASP A 131 4.55 25.97 -7.09
C ASP A 131 6.04 26.40 -7.10
N ILE A 132 6.97 25.47 -7.36
CA ILE A 132 8.41 25.76 -7.46
C ILE A 132 8.73 26.18 -8.89
N SER A 133 8.91 27.48 -9.10
CA SER A 133 9.26 28.02 -10.41
C SER A 133 10.72 27.71 -10.76
N LEU A 134 10.96 27.27 -12.00
CA LEU A 134 12.28 27.05 -12.57
C LEU A 134 12.66 28.13 -13.59
N GLY A 135 11.79 29.12 -13.82
CA GLY A 135 11.97 30.15 -14.84
C GLY A 135 12.10 29.51 -16.23
N ASP A 136 13.16 29.87 -16.95
CA ASP A 136 13.44 29.38 -18.30
C ASP A 136 14.25 28.06 -18.32
N LEU A 137 14.56 27.47 -17.16
CA LEU A 137 15.34 26.24 -17.10
C LEU A 137 14.52 25.06 -17.64
N ALA A 138 15.03 24.42 -18.69
CA ALA A 138 14.62 23.08 -19.10
C ALA A 138 15.53 22.04 -18.43
N ILE A 139 14.94 20.92 -17.97
CA ILE A 139 15.70 19.79 -17.42
C ILE A 139 15.98 18.79 -18.55
N THR A 140 17.25 18.47 -18.73
CA THR A 140 17.77 17.51 -19.72
C THR A 140 18.83 16.62 -19.06
N ASP A 141 19.34 15.62 -19.79
CA ASP A 141 20.40 14.71 -19.31
C ASP A 141 21.76 15.40 -19.04
N GLU A 142 21.93 16.63 -19.50
CA GLU A 142 23.12 17.44 -19.27
C GLU A 142 22.96 18.48 -18.16
N THR A 143 21.73 18.70 -17.68
CA THR A 143 21.45 19.70 -16.64
C THR A 143 22.18 19.35 -15.35
N MET A 144 22.94 20.31 -14.81
CA MET A 144 23.70 20.13 -13.58
C MET A 144 22.89 20.53 -12.34
N VAL A 145 23.25 19.98 -11.18
CA VAL A 145 22.64 20.34 -9.90
C VAL A 145 22.79 21.83 -9.60
N LYS A 146 23.92 22.46 -9.93
CA LYS A 146 24.09 23.92 -9.77
C LYS A 146 23.09 24.74 -10.58
N GLU A 147 22.75 24.31 -11.80
CA GLU A 147 21.81 25.03 -12.67
C GLU A 147 20.39 24.93 -12.11
N PHE A 148 19.97 23.72 -11.72
CA PHE A 148 18.70 23.50 -11.02
C PHE A 148 18.63 24.30 -9.71
N SER A 149 19.69 24.27 -8.91
CA SER A 149 19.76 24.96 -7.63
C SER A 149 19.64 26.47 -7.79
N ASN A 150 20.33 27.05 -8.78
CA ASN A 150 20.24 28.46 -9.10
C ASN A 150 18.83 28.84 -9.55
N ALA A 151 18.21 28.05 -10.44
CA ALA A 151 16.85 28.30 -10.90
C ALA A 151 15.83 28.29 -9.75
N VAL A 152 15.92 27.32 -8.84
CA VAL A 152 15.02 27.24 -7.68
C VAL A 152 15.23 28.44 -6.74
N VAL A 153 16.47 28.73 -6.32
CA VAL A 153 16.73 29.79 -5.33
C VAL A 153 16.45 31.20 -5.89
N GLN A 154 16.72 31.44 -7.17
CA GLN A 154 16.52 32.76 -7.78
C GLN A 154 15.05 33.08 -8.06
N ASN A 155 14.27 32.08 -8.46
CA ASN A 155 12.85 32.27 -8.81
C ASN A 155 11.90 32.10 -7.62
N ASN A 156 12.39 31.61 -6.47
CA ASN A 156 11.55 31.31 -5.31
C ASN A 156 12.21 31.83 -4.02
N SER A 157 11.70 32.94 -3.48
CA SER A 157 12.24 33.62 -2.29
C SER A 157 12.22 32.80 -0.99
N LEU A 158 11.54 31.64 -1.00
CA LEU A 158 11.42 30.74 0.15
C LEU A 158 12.58 29.75 0.26
N TYR A 159 13.32 29.54 -0.82
CA TYR A 159 14.39 28.54 -0.90
C TYR A 159 15.76 29.17 -0.72
N GLU A 160 16.63 28.46 -0.01
CA GLU A 160 18.01 28.84 0.22
C GLU A 160 18.94 27.71 -0.22
N TYR A 161 20.19 28.04 -0.60
CA TYR A 161 21.20 27.00 -0.83
C TYR A 161 21.43 26.20 0.47
N GLY A 162 21.50 24.88 0.34
CA GLY A 162 21.53 23.92 1.44
C GLY A 162 20.14 23.35 1.79
N ASP A 163 19.05 23.90 1.25
CA ASP A 163 17.74 23.27 1.32
C ASP A 163 17.71 21.98 0.50
N GLN A 164 16.83 21.05 0.87
CA GLN A 164 16.64 19.79 0.17
C GLN A 164 15.21 19.68 -0.35
N ILE A 165 15.09 19.26 -1.60
CA ILE A 165 13.82 18.84 -2.22
C ILE A 165 13.87 17.31 -2.36
N THR A 166 12.92 16.65 -1.71
CA THR A 166 12.74 15.18 -1.78
C THR A 166 11.49 14.86 -2.57
N PHE A 167 11.56 13.87 -3.44
CA PHE A 167 10.41 13.32 -4.15
C PHE A 167 10.17 11.88 -3.72
N PHE A 168 8.93 11.57 -3.36
CA PHE A 168 8.47 10.20 -3.14
C PHE A 168 7.48 9.83 -4.24
N LEU A 169 7.68 8.64 -4.80
CA LEU A 169 6.70 7.92 -5.58
C LEU A 169 6.34 6.63 -4.86
N VAL A 170 5.10 6.53 -4.41
CA VAL A 170 4.54 5.35 -3.76
C VAL A 170 3.61 4.66 -4.75
N ARG A 171 4.08 3.63 -5.43
CA ARG A 171 3.27 2.87 -6.39
C ARG A 171 2.38 1.88 -5.66
N GLN A 172 1.11 1.81 -6.08
CA GLN A 172 0.19 0.77 -5.65
C GLN A 172 0.35 -0.42 -6.58
N GLU A 173 0.74 -1.56 -6.00
CA GLU A 173 0.81 -2.84 -6.71
C GLU A 173 -0.15 -3.84 -6.07
N VAL A 174 -0.47 -4.90 -6.80
CA VAL A 174 -1.15 -6.09 -6.27
C VAL A 174 -0.19 -7.25 -6.42
N ASN A 175 0.08 -7.95 -5.33
CA ASN A 175 0.99 -9.08 -5.34
C ASN A 175 0.42 -10.21 -6.21
N ASP A 176 1.14 -10.62 -7.25
CA ASP A 176 0.66 -11.60 -8.25
C ASP A 176 0.31 -12.98 -7.67
N VAL A 177 0.84 -13.33 -6.49
CA VAL A 177 0.60 -14.62 -5.85
C VAL A 177 -0.51 -14.54 -4.81
N THR A 178 -0.45 -13.54 -3.92
CA THR A 178 -1.38 -13.41 -2.80
C THR A 178 -2.62 -12.59 -3.13
N MET A 179 -2.61 -11.88 -4.26
CA MET A 179 -3.64 -10.93 -4.70
C MET A 179 -3.86 -9.78 -3.69
N LEU A 180 -2.89 -9.52 -2.82
CA LEU A 180 -2.99 -8.47 -1.81
C LEU A 180 -2.42 -7.15 -2.32
N PRO A 181 -3.07 -6.02 -1.99
CA PRO A 181 -2.52 -4.72 -2.31
C PRO A 181 -1.25 -4.46 -1.50
N MET A 182 -0.22 -3.94 -2.16
CA MET A 182 1.05 -3.55 -1.57
C MET A 182 1.47 -2.16 -2.05
N ALA A 183 2.25 -1.46 -1.23
CA ALA A 183 2.83 -0.18 -1.58
C ALA A 183 4.34 -0.35 -1.80
N VAL A 184 4.82 0.09 -2.96
CA VAL A 184 6.26 0.12 -3.30
C VAL A 184 6.72 1.57 -3.31
N VAL A 185 7.82 1.86 -2.60
CA VAL A 185 8.32 3.22 -2.44
C VAL A 185 9.60 3.41 -3.22
N GLU A 186 9.60 4.42 -4.06
CA GLU A 186 10.78 4.95 -4.75
C GLU A 186 10.97 6.39 -4.28
N ALA A 187 12.19 6.74 -3.90
CA ALA A 187 12.49 8.04 -3.31
C ALA A 187 13.83 8.56 -3.81
N CYS A 188 13.88 9.85 -4.12
CA CYS A 188 15.11 10.54 -4.45
C CYS A 188 15.09 11.95 -3.87
N CYS A 189 16.25 12.60 -3.80
CA CYS A 189 16.35 13.95 -3.27
C CYS A 189 17.54 14.70 -3.88
N VAL A 190 17.46 16.02 -3.89
CA VAL A 190 18.56 16.91 -4.26
C VAL A 190 18.71 17.99 -3.20
N VAL A 191 19.95 18.27 -2.83
CA VAL A 191 20.30 19.44 -2.01
C VAL A 191 20.65 20.58 -2.96
N LEU A 192 20.07 21.77 -2.71
CA LEU A 192 20.31 22.96 -3.51
C LEU A 192 21.74 23.45 -3.27
N ASP A 193 22.63 23.15 -4.21
CA ASP A 193 24.06 23.44 -4.12
C ASP A 193 24.52 24.24 -5.35
N LYS A 194 24.91 25.50 -5.11
CA LYS A 194 25.40 26.42 -6.15
C LYS A 194 26.71 25.99 -6.82
N ALA A 195 27.46 25.07 -6.21
CA ALA A 195 28.77 24.65 -6.68
C ALA A 195 28.79 23.23 -7.25
N SER A 196 27.68 22.47 -7.14
CA SER A 196 27.66 21.08 -7.55
C SER A 196 27.73 20.91 -9.08
N GLU A 197 28.73 20.17 -9.53
CA GLU A 197 28.94 19.81 -10.95
C GLU A 197 28.35 18.45 -11.32
N SER A 198 27.61 17.81 -10.40
CA SER A 198 26.93 16.54 -10.69
C SER A 198 25.77 16.77 -11.63
N LYS A 199 25.54 15.83 -12.56
CA LYS A 199 24.34 15.81 -13.41
C LYS A 199 23.11 15.56 -12.56
N LEU A 200 22.07 16.37 -12.71
CA LEU A 200 20.86 16.32 -11.89
C LEU A 200 20.21 14.92 -11.95
N LEU A 201 19.93 14.42 -13.15
CA LEU A 201 19.23 13.14 -13.37
C LEU A 201 20.05 11.89 -13.00
N THR A 202 21.27 12.05 -12.49
CA THR A 202 22.04 10.95 -11.87
C THR A 202 21.81 10.84 -10.37
N VAL A 203 21.25 11.89 -9.75
CA VAL A 203 20.98 11.98 -8.31
C VAL A 203 19.48 11.89 -8.02
N VAL A 204 18.66 12.34 -8.98
CA VAL A 204 17.19 12.33 -8.87
C VAL A 204 16.53 11.59 -10.01
N ASP A 205 15.28 11.23 -9.78
CA ASP A 205 14.44 10.54 -10.75
C ASP A 205 13.73 11.55 -11.66
N ALA A 206 13.88 11.39 -12.98
CA ALA A 206 13.24 12.25 -13.97
C ALA A 206 11.70 12.30 -13.84
N ARG A 207 11.09 11.25 -13.29
CA ARG A 207 9.63 11.18 -13.05
C ARG A 207 9.15 12.27 -12.09
N GLY A 208 9.97 12.66 -11.11
CA GLY A 208 9.66 13.73 -10.15
C GLY A 208 10.39 15.04 -10.40
N PHE A 209 11.35 15.03 -11.34
CA PHE A 209 12.20 16.18 -11.66
C PHE A 209 12.13 16.49 -13.15
N SER A 210 10.92 16.81 -13.61
CA SER A 210 10.63 17.32 -14.95
C SER A 210 10.14 18.77 -14.86
N VAL A 211 9.98 19.41 -16.02
CA VAL A 211 9.44 20.77 -16.14
C VAL A 211 8.08 20.72 -16.83
N GLN A 212 7.09 21.39 -16.26
CA GLN A 212 5.83 21.70 -16.91
C GLN A 212 5.47 23.14 -16.57
N GLU A 213 5.06 23.91 -17.59
CA GLU A 213 4.65 25.32 -17.40
C GLU A 213 5.70 26.18 -16.65
N GLY A 214 7.00 25.90 -16.84
CA GLY A 214 8.09 26.62 -16.15
C GLY A 214 8.25 26.28 -14.67
N HIS A 215 7.60 25.23 -14.17
CA HIS A 215 7.66 24.78 -12.79
C HIS A 215 8.18 23.34 -12.68
N LEU A 216 8.73 22.98 -11.52
CA LEU A 216 9.06 21.60 -11.18
C LEU A 216 7.77 20.77 -11.17
N ALA A 217 7.77 19.64 -11.87
CA ALA A 217 6.58 18.84 -12.08
C ALA A 217 6.91 17.35 -12.20
N ALA A 218 5.86 16.54 -12.13
CA ALA A 218 5.90 15.16 -12.59
C ALA A 218 6.24 15.12 -14.09
N GLN A 219 6.80 14.00 -14.56
CA GLN A 219 7.05 13.83 -15.99
C GLN A 219 5.75 13.59 -16.75
N ALA A 220 5.38 14.51 -17.65
CA ALA A 220 4.12 14.46 -18.40
C ALA A 220 3.96 13.18 -19.25
N ALA A 221 5.08 12.66 -19.78
CA ALA A 221 5.10 11.47 -20.63
C ALA A 221 5.03 10.15 -19.85
N HIS A 222 5.20 10.16 -18.53
CA HIS A 222 5.20 8.94 -17.72
C HIS A 222 3.78 8.63 -17.25
N ASP A 223 3.32 7.40 -17.47
CA ASP A 223 2.10 6.89 -16.84
C ASP A 223 2.44 6.37 -15.43
N PHE A 224 1.90 7.03 -14.41
CA PHE A 224 2.15 6.68 -13.01
C PHE A 224 1.24 5.55 -12.51
N GLY A 225 0.20 5.16 -13.26
CA GLY A 225 -0.77 4.15 -12.83
C GLY A 225 -1.43 4.47 -11.48
N ASP A 226 -1.69 3.44 -10.67
CA ASP A 226 -2.16 3.64 -9.30
C ASP A 226 -0.98 4.01 -8.38
N HIS A 227 -1.02 5.19 -7.76
CA HIS A 227 0.12 5.75 -7.03
C HIS A 227 -0.28 6.81 -5.98
N GLY A 228 0.73 7.24 -5.23
CA GLY A 228 0.77 8.47 -4.46
C GLY A 228 2.12 9.15 -4.65
N LEU A 229 2.12 10.40 -5.07
CA LEU A 229 3.35 11.20 -5.26
C LEU A 229 3.38 12.39 -4.32
N VAL A 230 4.58 12.88 -3.98
CA VAL A 230 4.75 14.07 -3.14
C VAL A 230 6.16 14.64 -3.24
N TRP A 231 6.25 15.97 -3.24
CA TRP A 231 7.51 16.70 -3.02
C TRP A 231 7.56 17.24 -1.60
N ILE A 232 8.70 17.11 -0.93
CA ILE A 232 8.92 17.57 0.44
C ILE A 232 10.12 18.50 0.47
N HIS A 233 9.91 19.69 1.05
CA HIS A 233 10.99 20.64 1.33
C HIS A 233 11.49 20.39 2.74
N SER A 234 12.81 20.31 2.90
CA SER A 234 13.44 20.30 4.21
C SER A 234 14.65 21.21 4.26
N ARG A 235 14.92 21.75 5.46
CA ARG A 235 16.05 22.63 5.74
C ARG A 235 16.71 22.21 7.04
N LYS A 236 18.04 22.23 7.06
CA LYS A 236 18.79 22.16 8.31
C LYS A 236 18.93 23.56 8.89
N GLN A 237 18.32 23.82 10.04
CA GLN A 237 18.47 25.06 10.77
C GLN A 237 19.03 24.77 12.17
N ALA A 238 20.28 25.19 12.41
CA ALA A 238 21.05 24.81 13.58
C ALA A 238 21.10 23.28 13.77
N ALA A 239 20.72 22.78 14.95
CA ALA A 239 20.69 21.34 15.27
C ALA A 239 19.36 20.65 14.91
N LYS A 240 18.47 21.30 14.17
CA LYS A 240 17.13 20.78 13.85
C LYS A 240 16.94 20.66 12.33
N THR A 241 16.25 19.60 11.95
CA THR A 241 15.66 19.48 10.61
C THR A 241 14.25 20.05 10.66
N LEU A 242 14.02 21.07 9.86
CA LEU A 242 12.70 21.60 9.57
C LEU A 242 12.21 21.00 8.26
N VAL A 243 10.91 20.73 8.19
CA VAL A 243 10.26 20.12 7.03
C VAL A 243 8.99 20.88 6.70
N SER A 244 8.53 20.78 5.46
CA SER A 244 7.21 21.24 5.06
C SER A 244 6.15 20.19 5.38
N THR A 245 4.93 20.63 5.68
CA THR A 245 3.80 19.72 5.90
C THR A 245 3.28 19.23 4.55
N GLN A 246 3.29 17.93 4.29
CA GLN A 246 2.93 17.38 2.97
C GLN A 246 2.05 16.15 3.01
N HIS A 247 1.24 16.03 1.97
CA HIS A 247 0.30 14.95 1.76
C HIS A 247 0.63 14.21 0.47
N LEU A 248 0.40 12.89 0.47
CA LEU A 248 0.41 12.12 -0.76
C LEU A 248 -0.71 12.58 -1.69
N ILE A 249 -0.33 12.89 -2.92
CA ILE A 249 -1.25 13.21 -4.01
C ILE A 249 -1.52 11.89 -4.71
N CYS A 250 -2.70 11.33 -4.46
CA CYS A 250 -3.03 9.98 -4.93
C CYS A 250 -4.00 9.98 -6.10
N GLU A 251 -3.70 9.11 -7.05
CA GLU A 251 -4.64 8.50 -7.99
C GLU A 251 -4.52 7.00 -7.82
N ASN A 252 -5.53 6.40 -7.19
CA ASN A 252 -5.51 4.98 -6.87
C ASN A 252 -6.93 4.44 -7.06
N ASN A 253 -7.16 3.74 -8.17
CA ASN A 253 -8.45 3.17 -8.51
C ASN A 253 -8.86 2.07 -7.53
N LEU A 254 -7.90 1.32 -7.00
CA LEU A 254 -8.14 0.24 -6.05
C LEU A 254 -8.80 0.76 -4.76
N MET A 255 -8.58 2.01 -4.37
CA MET A 255 -9.23 2.61 -3.20
C MET A 255 -10.76 2.51 -3.24
N LYS A 256 -11.38 2.52 -4.43
CA LYS A 256 -12.84 2.43 -4.57
C LYS A 256 -13.41 1.15 -3.95
N GLU A 257 -12.64 0.06 -3.95
CA GLU A 257 -13.05 -1.23 -3.37
C GLU A 257 -12.90 -1.28 -1.85
N TYR A 258 -12.01 -0.46 -1.30
CA TYR A 258 -11.65 -0.42 0.13
C TYR A 258 -12.26 0.77 0.87
N GLN A 259 -13.15 1.51 0.21
CA GLN A 259 -13.87 2.64 0.77
C GLN A 259 -15.39 2.47 0.66
N GLY A 260 -16.12 3.29 1.42
CA GLY A 260 -17.58 3.28 1.42
C GLY A 260 -18.22 2.18 2.27
N GLN A 261 -19.55 2.11 2.21
CA GLN A 261 -20.36 1.28 3.10
C GLN A 261 -20.14 -0.22 2.87
N ALA A 262 -19.97 -0.65 1.62
CA ALA A 262 -19.75 -2.05 1.28
C ALA A 262 -18.41 -2.55 1.84
N ALA A 263 -17.32 -1.81 1.64
CA ALA A 263 -16.01 -2.14 2.20
C ALA A 263 -16.03 -2.16 3.74
N TYR A 264 -16.72 -1.18 4.33
CA TYR A 264 -16.93 -1.12 5.77
C TYR A 264 -17.68 -2.36 6.30
N GLN A 265 -18.74 -2.81 5.62
CA GLN A 265 -19.50 -3.99 6.01
C GLN A 265 -18.63 -5.26 5.90
N ARG A 266 -17.96 -5.47 4.75
CA ARG A 266 -17.04 -6.61 4.54
C ARG A 266 -15.97 -6.69 5.63
N ALA A 267 -15.36 -5.54 5.96
CA ALA A 267 -14.38 -5.48 7.03
C ALA A 267 -15.03 -5.82 8.38
N THR A 268 -16.15 -5.18 8.73
CA THR A 268 -16.85 -5.43 10.00
C THR A 268 -17.19 -6.91 10.18
N ASP A 269 -17.71 -7.57 9.16
CA ASP A 269 -18.05 -9.00 9.18
C ASP A 269 -16.79 -9.85 9.44
N SER A 270 -15.67 -9.54 8.79
CA SER A 270 -14.40 -10.27 8.95
C SER A 270 -13.76 -10.16 10.35
N TYR A 271 -14.05 -9.08 11.07
CA TYR A 271 -13.59 -8.88 12.46
C TYR A 271 -14.54 -9.49 13.50
N GLY A 272 -15.60 -10.18 13.05
CA GLY A 272 -16.63 -10.80 13.90
C GLY A 272 -17.82 -9.89 14.15
N GLY A 273 -18.27 -9.18 13.11
CA GLY A 273 -19.35 -8.19 13.13
C GLY A 273 -20.58 -8.63 13.93
N VAL A 274 -21.16 -7.68 14.67
CA VAL A 274 -22.38 -7.75 15.50
C VAL A 274 -22.99 -9.14 15.55
N SER A 275 -22.69 -9.89 16.61
CA SER A 275 -23.49 -11.07 16.94
C SER A 275 -24.95 -10.62 17.01
N ASP A 276 -25.77 -11.02 16.03
CA ASP A 276 -27.21 -10.98 16.21
C ASP A 276 -27.51 -11.93 17.35
N VAL A 277 -27.59 -11.37 18.56
CA VAL A 277 -27.87 -12.17 19.76
C VAL A 277 -29.37 -12.33 19.84
N TYR A 278 -29.89 -13.31 19.10
CA TYR A 278 -31.31 -13.66 19.08
C TYR A 278 -31.87 -14.05 20.45
N LEU A 279 -31.02 -14.39 21.41
CA LEU A 279 -31.40 -14.92 22.73
C LEU A 279 -31.08 -13.99 23.91
N ARG A 280 -30.83 -12.69 23.67
CA ARG A 280 -30.68 -11.70 24.76
C ARG A 280 -31.92 -10.84 24.88
N PRO A 281 -32.62 -10.83 26.03
CA PRO A 281 -33.81 -9.98 26.25
C PRO A 281 -33.56 -8.48 26.02
N ASN A 282 -32.31 -8.03 26.16
CA ASN A 282 -31.89 -6.63 25.99
C ASN A 282 -30.96 -6.42 24.77
N GLY A 283 -30.97 -7.33 23.78
CA GLY A 283 -30.20 -7.16 22.54
C GLY A 283 -30.76 -6.00 21.69
N VAL A 284 -29.88 -5.13 21.19
CA VAL A 284 -30.28 -4.11 20.21
C VAL A 284 -30.39 -4.78 18.84
N LEU A 285 -31.63 -4.97 18.37
CA LEU A 285 -31.91 -5.34 16.99
C LEU A 285 -31.74 -4.09 16.12
N ASN A 286 -30.95 -4.15 15.05
CA ASN A 286 -30.94 -3.08 14.06
C ASN A 286 -32.20 -3.21 13.20
N PRO A 287 -33.00 -2.15 13.01
CA PRO A 287 -34.13 -2.18 12.10
C PRO A 287 -33.64 -2.41 10.66
N VAL A 288 -34.29 -3.32 9.96
CA VAL A 288 -34.08 -3.49 8.52
C VAL A 288 -34.85 -2.36 7.82
N GLU A 289 -34.17 -1.26 7.49
CA GLU A 289 -34.79 -0.17 6.72
C GLU A 289 -35.05 -0.64 5.28
N ASN A 290 -36.33 -0.86 4.99
CA ASN A 290 -36.93 -1.01 3.66
C ASN A 290 -36.22 -1.97 2.67
N SER A 291 -35.79 -3.13 3.14
CA SER A 291 -35.73 -4.29 2.24
C SER A 291 -37.16 -4.76 2.01
N VAL A 292 -37.71 -4.48 0.84
CA VAL A 292 -38.88 -5.21 0.32
C VAL A 292 -38.56 -6.70 0.52
N PRO A 293 -39.43 -7.51 1.15
CA PRO A 293 -39.18 -8.92 1.34
C PRO A 293 -39.27 -9.61 -0.03
N VAL A 294 -38.16 -9.64 -0.75
CA VAL A 294 -37.99 -10.57 -1.85
C VAL A 294 -37.70 -11.91 -1.21
N ALA A 295 -38.67 -12.81 -1.33
CA ALA A 295 -38.52 -14.25 -1.08
C ALA A 295 -37.15 -14.74 -1.59
N PRO A 296 -36.48 -15.68 -0.89
CA PRO A 296 -35.08 -16.01 -1.16
C PRO A 296 -34.88 -16.47 -2.61
N SER A 297 -34.41 -15.54 -3.46
CA SER A 297 -33.94 -15.85 -4.80
C SER A 297 -32.46 -16.15 -4.72
N VAL A 298 -32.14 -17.44 -4.62
CA VAL A 298 -30.79 -17.96 -4.82
C VAL A 298 -30.51 -17.94 -6.33
N GLU A 299 -29.98 -16.84 -6.85
CA GLU A 299 -29.21 -16.89 -8.10
C GLU A 299 -27.72 -16.74 -7.76
N GLY A 300 -27.09 -17.91 -7.64
CA GLY A 300 -25.73 -18.07 -7.17
C GLY A 300 -24.68 -17.64 -8.17
N LYS A 301 -23.68 -16.92 -7.67
CA LYS A 301 -22.35 -16.78 -8.28
C LYS A 301 -21.88 -18.15 -8.81
N LYS A 302 -21.29 -18.15 -10.01
CA LYS A 302 -20.75 -19.32 -10.68
C LYS A 302 -19.23 -19.35 -10.54
N THR A 303 -18.69 -20.51 -10.24
CA THR A 303 -17.26 -20.70 -10.01
C THR A 303 -16.58 -21.22 -11.26
N LEU A 304 -15.57 -20.49 -11.74
CA LEU A 304 -14.63 -20.95 -12.76
C LEU A 304 -13.34 -21.44 -12.08
N ARG A 305 -13.10 -22.76 -12.12
CA ARG A 305 -11.89 -23.39 -11.59
C ARG A 305 -10.90 -23.65 -12.72
N LEU A 306 -9.64 -23.29 -12.53
CA LEU A 306 -8.57 -23.56 -13.49
C LEU A 306 -7.53 -24.49 -12.86
N SER A 307 -6.97 -25.39 -13.66
CA SER A 307 -5.86 -26.27 -13.25
C SER A 307 -4.86 -26.50 -14.38
N ALA A 308 -3.63 -26.90 -14.05
CA ALA A 308 -2.59 -27.27 -15.00
C ALA A 308 -2.28 -28.78 -14.91
N SER A 309 -2.02 -29.42 -16.05
CA SER A 309 -1.65 -30.84 -16.13
C SER A 309 -0.53 -31.05 -17.17
N PRO A 310 0.61 -31.67 -16.80
CA PRO A 310 0.98 -32.19 -15.48
C PRO A 310 1.02 -31.13 -14.36
N ALA A 311 0.92 -31.56 -13.10
CA ALA A 311 1.07 -30.63 -11.98
C ALA A 311 2.46 -29.95 -12.05
N ASN A 312 2.50 -28.62 -11.84
CA ASN A 312 3.68 -27.77 -11.95
C ASN A 312 4.28 -27.61 -13.36
N SER A 313 3.61 -28.05 -14.43
CA SER A 313 4.10 -27.83 -15.81
C SER A 313 3.87 -26.42 -16.35
N GLY A 314 3.13 -25.59 -15.60
CA GLY A 314 2.75 -24.24 -15.97
C GLY A 314 1.78 -23.63 -14.97
N THR A 315 1.49 -22.34 -15.11
CA THR A 315 0.52 -21.59 -14.32
C THR A 315 -0.72 -21.29 -15.15
N VAL A 316 -1.88 -21.26 -14.48
CA VAL A 316 -3.16 -20.87 -15.09
C VAL A 316 -3.80 -19.76 -14.25
N SER A 317 -4.33 -18.73 -14.90
CA SER A 317 -4.93 -17.56 -14.24
C SER A 317 -6.24 -17.13 -14.90
N GLY A 318 -7.06 -16.37 -14.17
CA GLY A 318 -8.41 -15.95 -14.61
C GLY A 318 -9.58 -16.75 -14.00
N GLY A 319 -9.33 -17.68 -13.07
CA GLY A 319 -10.38 -18.37 -12.31
C GLY A 319 -10.97 -17.51 -11.18
N GLY A 320 -12.15 -17.89 -10.66
CA GLY A 320 -12.82 -17.13 -9.60
C GLY A 320 -14.34 -17.34 -9.54
N SER A 321 -15.02 -16.52 -8.73
CA SER A 321 -16.49 -16.50 -8.62
C SER A 321 -17.06 -15.30 -9.35
N PHE A 322 -17.89 -15.56 -10.36
CA PHE A 322 -18.43 -14.56 -11.27
C PHE A 322 -19.95 -14.64 -11.33
N ASP A 323 -20.59 -13.57 -11.79
CA ASP A 323 -22.01 -13.60 -12.07
C ASP A 323 -22.27 -14.41 -13.36
N LYS A 324 -23.47 -15.01 -13.47
CA LYS A 324 -23.83 -15.79 -14.66
C LYS A 324 -23.81 -14.87 -15.90
N GLY A 325 -23.07 -15.27 -16.93
CA GLY A 325 -22.90 -14.53 -18.18
C GLY A 325 -21.66 -13.63 -18.23
N SER A 326 -20.85 -13.55 -17.15
CA SER A 326 -19.59 -12.80 -17.17
C SER A 326 -18.62 -13.36 -18.21
N ARG A 327 -17.95 -12.45 -18.94
CA ARG A 327 -16.86 -12.78 -19.87
C ARG A 327 -15.53 -12.58 -19.15
N VAL A 328 -14.76 -13.65 -18.97
CA VAL A 328 -13.55 -13.68 -18.16
C VAL A 328 -12.36 -14.11 -19.03
N SER A 329 -11.28 -13.35 -18.99
CA SER A 329 -10.02 -13.71 -19.67
C SER A 329 -9.24 -14.71 -18.82
N ILE A 330 -8.88 -15.83 -19.43
CA ILE A 330 -8.04 -16.87 -18.83
C ILE A 330 -6.73 -16.99 -19.58
N HIS A 331 -5.67 -17.34 -18.85
CA HIS A 331 -4.32 -17.46 -19.38
C HIS A 331 -3.65 -18.73 -18.88
N ALA A 332 -2.85 -19.37 -19.74
CA ALA A 332 -1.95 -20.47 -19.42
C ALA A 332 -0.52 -20.11 -19.81
N VAL A 333 0.40 -20.17 -18.86
CA VAL A 333 1.82 -19.87 -19.06
C VAL A 333 2.63 -21.12 -18.71
N ALA A 334 3.44 -21.61 -19.64
CA ALA A 334 4.25 -22.81 -19.41
C ALA A 334 5.45 -22.50 -18.49
N SER A 335 5.91 -23.51 -17.75
CA SER A 335 7.05 -23.39 -16.84
C SER A 335 8.18 -24.34 -17.24
N GLY A 336 9.42 -23.85 -17.29
CA GLY A 336 10.59 -24.67 -17.62
C GLY A 336 10.55 -25.27 -19.03
N ASP A 337 10.87 -26.56 -19.15
CA ASP A 337 10.91 -27.31 -20.41
C ASP A 337 9.52 -27.76 -20.89
N TYR A 338 8.47 -26.99 -20.63
CA TYR A 338 7.11 -27.31 -21.04
C TYR A 338 6.58 -26.29 -22.03
N THR A 339 5.71 -26.74 -22.92
CA THR A 339 4.94 -25.90 -23.83
C THR A 339 3.46 -26.12 -23.60
N PHE A 340 2.68 -25.03 -23.63
CA PHE A 340 1.23 -25.13 -23.61
C PHE A 340 0.76 -25.87 -24.86
N SER A 341 -0.07 -26.91 -24.67
CA SER A 341 -0.63 -27.70 -25.76
C SER A 341 -2.07 -27.27 -26.07
N ARG A 342 -2.96 -27.34 -25.08
CA ARG A 342 -4.39 -27.00 -25.24
C ARG A 342 -5.12 -26.94 -23.91
N TRP A 343 -6.30 -26.33 -23.90
CA TRP A 343 -7.27 -26.44 -22.82
C TRP A 343 -8.06 -27.77 -22.90
N SER A 344 -8.75 -28.11 -21.81
CA SER A 344 -9.55 -29.34 -21.70
C SER A 344 -10.77 -29.37 -22.61
N ASP A 345 -11.24 -28.22 -23.07
CA ASP A 345 -12.30 -28.09 -24.06
C ASP A 345 -11.78 -28.06 -25.52
N GLY A 346 -10.47 -28.28 -25.72
CA GLY A 346 -9.84 -28.42 -27.03
C GLY A 346 -9.28 -27.14 -27.62
N ASP A 347 -9.44 -25.98 -26.97
CA ASP A 347 -8.91 -24.71 -27.48
C ASP A 347 -7.37 -24.67 -27.34
N THR A 348 -6.68 -24.32 -28.42
CA THR A 348 -5.20 -24.26 -28.50
C THR A 348 -4.64 -22.87 -28.21
N SER A 349 -5.48 -21.89 -27.85
CA SER A 349 -5.06 -20.53 -27.51
C SER A 349 -4.72 -20.44 -26.03
N ALA A 350 -3.44 -20.18 -25.72
CA ALA A 350 -2.97 -20.07 -24.34
C ALA A 350 -3.65 -18.94 -23.56
N SER A 351 -4.11 -17.88 -24.23
CA SER A 351 -4.91 -16.80 -23.65
C SER A 351 -6.23 -16.67 -24.40
N ARG A 352 -7.37 -16.67 -23.69
CA ARG A 352 -8.70 -16.60 -24.30
C ARG A 352 -9.77 -16.09 -23.33
N THR A 353 -10.93 -15.70 -23.87
CA THR A 353 -12.09 -15.28 -23.08
C THR A 353 -13.12 -16.40 -22.97
N VAL A 354 -13.63 -16.64 -21.76
CA VAL A 354 -14.65 -17.65 -21.45
C VAL A 354 -15.88 -16.99 -20.86
N THR A 355 -17.07 -17.43 -21.28
CA THR A 355 -18.35 -16.96 -20.71
C THR A 355 -18.83 -17.89 -19.60
N VAL A 356 -18.93 -17.39 -18.37
CA VAL A 356 -19.28 -18.20 -17.20
C VAL A 356 -20.80 -18.31 -17.06
N ASN A 357 -21.40 -19.33 -17.68
CA ASN A 357 -22.85 -19.59 -17.63
C ASN A 357 -23.28 -20.55 -16.50
N GLY A 358 -22.32 -21.20 -15.85
CA GLY A 358 -22.47 -22.20 -14.79
C GLY A 358 -21.13 -22.47 -14.11
N ASP A 359 -21.13 -23.28 -13.06
CA ASP A 359 -19.87 -23.75 -12.47
C ASP A 359 -19.10 -24.56 -13.51
N MET A 360 -17.85 -24.18 -13.75
CA MET A 360 -17.04 -24.76 -14.82
C MET A 360 -15.60 -24.96 -14.36
N SER A 361 -14.98 -26.02 -14.88
CA SER A 361 -13.58 -26.34 -14.60
C SER A 361 -12.84 -26.53 -15.93
N LEU A 362 -11.74 -25.81 -16.12
CA LEU A 362 -10.88 -25.92 -17.28
C LEU A 362 -9.47 -26.34 -16.85
N THR A 363 -8.87 -27.25 -17.62
CA THR A 363 -7.49 -27.71 -17.40
C THR A 363 -6.62 -27.32 -18.57
N ALA A 364 -5.50 -26.65 -18.33
CA ALA A 364 -4.46 -26.42 -19.33
C ALA A 364 -3.53 -27.63 -19.39
N TYR A 365 -3.40 -28.24 -20.55
CA TYR A 365 -2.46 -29.32 -20.82
C TYR A 365 -1.15 -28.78 -21.36
N PHE A 366 -0.04 -29.26 -20.79
CA PHE A 366 1.30 -28.92 -21.22
C PHE A 366 2.08 -30.17 -21.63
N THR A 367 2.99 -30.03 -22.58
CA THR A 367 3.86 -31.09 -23.09
C THR A 367 5.31 -30.74 -22.84
N LYS A 368 6.12 -31.71 -22.39
CA LYS A 368 7.56 -31.50 -22.20
C LYS A 368 8.23 -31.32 -23.56
N THR A 369 8.96 -30.23 -23.74
CA THR A 369 9.79 -29.98 -24.91
C THR A 369 10.93 -30.99 -24.91
N THR A 370 10.87 -31.99 -25.79
CA THR A 370 11.99 -32.91 -25.98
C THR A 370 12.99 -32.21 -26.90
N SER A 371 14.10 -31.75 -26.33
CA SER A 371 15.29 -31.41 -27.12
C SER A 371 15.72 -32.71 -27.83
N GLY A 372 15.45 -32.80 -29.13
CA GLY A 372 16.01 -33.85 -29.98
C GLY A 372 17.51 -33.63 -30.07
N GLY A 373 18.25 -34.36 -29.24
CA GLY A 373 19.68 -34.54 -29.43
C GLY A 373 19.92 -35.43 -30.64
N GLU A 374 20.47 -34.85 -31.70
CA GLU A 374 21.33 -35.57 -32.61
C GLU A 374 22.46 -36.20 -31.78
N SER A 375 22.40 -37.51 -31.56
CA SER A 375 23.56 -38.30 -31.20
C SER A 375 24.21 -38.76 -32.50
N SER A 376 25.25 -38.05 -32.91
CA SER A 376 26.30 -38.56 -33.77
C SER A 376 27.05 -39.67 -33.02
N GLU A 377 26.61 -40.92 -33.17
CA GLU A 377 27.44 -42.06 -32.81
C GLU A 377 28.50 -42.28 -33.89
N THR A 378 29.70 -41.81 -33.58
CA THR A 378 30.93 -42.32 -34.16
C THR A 378 31.20 -43.69 -33.56
N ASN A 379 31.10 -44.75 -34.37
CA ASN A 379 31.59 -46.08 -34.00
C ASN A 379 32.99 -46.29 -34.60
N PRO A 380 34.04 -46.45 -33.80
CA PRO A 380 35.31 -46.98 -34.27
C PRO A 380 35.28 -48.52 -34.22
N ASP A 381 35.50 -49.10 -35.39
CA ASP A 381 36.35 -50.26 -35.69
C ASP A 381 36.23 -51.57 -34.87
N GLY A 382 36.00 -52.66 -35.61
CA GLY A 382 36.67 -53.94 -35.35
C GLY A 382 35.82 -55.20 -35.23
N GLY A 383 35.81 -56.01 -36.29
CA GLY A 383 36.04 -57.46 -36.13
C GLY A 383 34.93 -58.45 -36.52
N ASP A 384 34.94 -58.80 -37.80
CA ASP A 384 35.03 -60.18 -38.35
C ASP A 384 33.92 -61.23 -38.08
N GLY A 385 33.47 -61.90 -39.15
CA GLY A 385 32.59 -63.08 -39.03
C GLY A 385 31.72 -63.45 -40.23
N ASN A 386 32.38 -63.92 -41.29
CA ASN A 386 31.90 -64.73 -42.43
C ASN A 386 30.71 -65.71 -42.22
N LEU A 387 30.03 -66.03 -43.35
CA LEU A 387 29.24 -67.22 -43.78
C LEU A 387 27.81 -66.83 -44.22
N GLY A 388 27.30 -67.14 -45.41
CA GLY A 388 27.75 -67.95 -46.54
C GLY A 388 26.52 -68.24 -47.43
N ASP A 389 26.78 -68.35 -48.74
CA ASP A 389 25.95 -68.78 -49.88
C ASP A 389 24.62 -68.08 -50.23
#